data_AF-A0AAD8A9R7-F1
#
_entry.id   AF-A0AAD8A9R7-F1
#
_cell.length_a   1.000
_cell.length_b   1.000
_cell.length_c   1.000
_cell.angle_alpha   90.00
_cell.angle_beta   90.00
_cell.angle_gamma   90.00
#
_symmetry.space_group_name_H-M   'P 1'
#
loop_
_entity.id
_entity.type
_entity.pdbx_description
1 polymer ?
#
loop_
_entity_poly.entity_id
_entity_poly.type
_entity_poly.pdbx_seq_one_letter_code
_entity_poly.pdbx_strand_id
1 'polypeptide(L)'
;STDCVMSQQVFDESQKQGTWGSTQMRPLCTARGEYFPAHCIGSSICYCVNPEGERIFGEAAYTGPAMQQSMTCECSLANWKADQLAKEMGIQNIPIHCLEDGSYDLLQCIHNMCRCLNSDTKTPDEKAGVVLEMNLMEDNPQCFDAKIHEANKYKRTCEEKLEEALDEIELLKEEGITPMGTNLPNCQYDGRYDRVMINNTYKQCVDPDGNILEQYILTRTDTLSEQMDCNCARTRWLLQREKHTELPTCCENGNFRKMQCRRGKCYCVDCNGNQIEAEVDERDKLTKLSCDETSCTAGCIQPSTSSTADSTFQNTQWDPLNDGNFDGSLPSS
;
A
#
# COMPACT_ATOMS: atom_id res chain seq x y z
N SER A 1 -10.82 9.92 25.20
CA SER A 1 -10.92 8.65 24.47
C SER A 1 -10.16 8.85 23.17
N THR A 2 -9.30 7.91 22.75
CA THR A 2 -8.63 7.99 21.44
C THR A 2 -9.59 7.59 20.32
N ASP A 3 -9.25 7.90 19.06
CA ASP A 3 -10.13 7.61 17.92
C ASP A 3 -10.45 6.11 17.79
N CYS A 4 -9.47 5.22 17.96
CA CYS A 4 -9.73 3.78 17.94
C CYS A 4 -10.68 3.33 19.06
N VAL A 5 -10.50 3.86 20.28
CA VAL A 5 -11.36 3.49 21.42
C VAL A 5 -12.78 4.01 21.22
N MET A 6 -12.95 5.20 20.62
CA MET A 6 -14.26 5.70 20.22
C MET A 6 -14.90 4.81 19.14
N SER A 7 -14.13 4.39 18.13
CA SER A 7 -14.62 3.46 17.10
C SER A 7 -15.04 2.10 17.68
N GLN A 8 -14.33 1.59 18.70
CA GLN A 8 -14.78 0.41 19.44
C GLN A 8 -16.10 0.62 20.17
N GLN A 9 -16.28 1.78 20.82
CA GLN A 9 -17.53 2.12 21.51
C GLN A 9 -18.70 2.20 20.55
N VAL A 10 -18.52 2.86 19.40
CA VAL A 10 -19.54 2.96 18.34
C VAL A 10 -19.93 1.57 17.83
N PHE A 11 -18.97 0.68 17.61
CA PHE A 11 -19.24 -0.69 17.21
C PHE A 11 -19.99 -1.48 18.30
N ASP A 12 -19.54 -1.39 19.55
CA ASP A 12 -20.17 -2.12 20.67
C ASP A 12 -21.60 -1.62 20.92
N GLU A 13 -21.87 -0.34 20.69
CA GLU A 13 -23.21 0.24 20.74
C GLU A 13 -24.08 -0.22 19.57
N SER A 14 -23.56 -0.26 18.34
CA SER A 14 -24.32 -0.75 17.18
C SER A 14 -24.70 -2.23 17.32
N GLN A 15 -23.81 -3.04 17.91
CA GLN A 15 -24.11 -4.43 18.25
C GLN A 15 -25.27 -4.55 19.24
N LYS A 16 -25.26 -3.74 20.31
CA LYS A 16 -26.36 -3.74 21.31
C LYS A 16 -27.69 -3.27 20.71
N GLN A 17 -27.64 -2.33 19.77
CA GLN A 17 -28.83 -1.75 19.14
C GLN A 17 -29.36 -2.59 17.96
N GLY A 18 -28.61 -3.58 17.47
CA GLY A 18 -29.02 -4.32 16.28
C GLY A 18 -28.78 -3.59 14.96
N THR A 19 -27.93 -2.56 14.97
CA THR A 19 -27.65 -1.69 13.82
C THR A 19 -26.26 -1.95 13.23
N TRP A 20 -25.60 -3.03 13.63
CA TRP A 20 -24.30 -3.43 13.07
C TRP A 20 -24.48 -4.05 11.68
N GLY A 21 -23.51 -3.79 10.81
CA GLY A 21 -23.44 -4.34 9.46
C GLY A 21 -22.83 -5.75 9.42
N SER A 22 -23.25 -6.58 8.46
CA SER A 22 -22.75 -7.96 8.32
C SER A 22 -21.26 -8.06 8.00
N THR A 23 -20.69 -7.01 7.41
CA THR A 23 -19.25 -6.95 7.05
C THR A 23 -18.43 -6.12 8.04
N GLN A 24 -19.09 -5.45 9.01
CA GLN A 24 -18.39 -4.66 10.02
C GLN A 24 -17.60 -5.55 10.96
N MET A 25 -16.35 -5.18 11.19
CA MET A 25 -15.46 -5.80 12.15
C MET A 25 -15.22 -4.83 13.31
N ARG A 26 -15.14 -5.36 14.53
CA ARG A 26 -14.75 -4.55 15.69
C ARG A 26 -13.29 -4.15 15.51
N PRO A 27 -12.93 -2.85 15.52
CA PRO A 27 -11.54 -2.45 15.43
C PRO A 27 -10.75 -2.95 16.65
N LEU A 28 -9.51 -3.37 16.43
CA LEU A 28 -8.57 -3.69 17.50
C LEU A 28 -7.76 -2.44 17.84
N CYS A 29 -7.52 -2.20 19.12
CA CYS A 29 -6.73 -1.06 19.59
C CYS A 29 -5.57 -1.55 20.45
N THR A 30 -4.45 -0.83 20.39
CA THR A 30 -3.31 -1.07 21.28
C THR A 30 -3.63 -0.62 22.71
N ALA A 31 -2.78 -0.98 23.68
CA ALA A 31 -2.92 -0.50 25.07
C ALA A 31 -2.84 1.04 25.19
N ARG A 32 -2.26 1.72 24.19
CA ARG A 32 -2.21 3.19 24.10
C ARG A 32 -3.43 3.80 23.41
N GLY A 33 -4.35 2.97 22.91
CA GLY A 33 -5.55 3.40 22.21
C GLY A 33 -5.33 3.76 20.74
N GLU A 34 -4.18 3.42 20.17
CA GLU A 34 -3.90 3.52 18.72
C GLU A 34 -4.61 2.37 17.98
N TYR A 35 -4.85 2.52 16.68
CA TYR A 35 -5.34 1.41 15.86
C TYR A 35 -4.32 0.27 15.81
N PHE A 36 -4.83 -0.97 15.90
CA PHE A 36 -4.03 -2.13 15.55
C PHE A 36 -3.81 -2.14 14.03
N PRO A 37 -2.65 -2.61 13.55
CA PRO A 37 -2.24 -2.33 12.18
C PRO A 37 -3.10 -3.02 11.12
N ALA A 38 -3.64 -4.21 11.39
CA ALA A 38 -4.57 -4.86 10.50
C ALA A 38 -6.02 -4.41 10.73
N HIS A 39 -6.65 -3.92 9.67
CA HIS A 39 -8.07 -3.62 9.60
C HIS A 39 -8.74 -4.53 8.58
N CYS A 40 -9.88 -5.14 8.93
CA CYS A 40 -10.53 -6.14 8.08
C CYS A 40 -11.97 -5.76 7.78
N ILE A 41 -12.39 -6.04 6.54
CA ILE A 41 -13.78 -5.97 6.09
C ILE A 41 -14.26 -7.41 5.89
N GLY A 42 -15.29 -7.81 6.64
CA GLY A 42 -15.79 -9.18 6.63
C GLY A 42 -16.18 -9.64 5.22
N SER A 43 -15.72 -10.82 4.82
CA SER A 43 -15.91 -11.41 3.48
C SER A 43 -15.28 -10.64 2.30
N SER A 44 -14.48 -9.61 2.55
CA SER A 44 -13.82 -8.82 1.51
C SER A 44 -12.30 -8.94 1.68
N ILE A 45 -11.64 -7.93 2.23
CA ILE A 45 -10.18 -7.89 2.39
C ILE A 45 -9.80 -7.47 3.81
N CYS A 46 -8.56 -7.73 4.18
CA CYS A 46 -7.86 -7.00 5.23
C CYS A 46 -6.81 -6.09 4.61
N TYR A 47 -6.57 -4.93 5.22
CA TYR A 47 -5.57 -3.97 4.80
C TYR A 47 -4.90 -3.32 6.01
N CYS A 48 -3.70 -2.79 5.79
CA CYS A 48 -2.91 -2.17 6.84
C CYS A 48 -3.32 -0.72 7.10
N VAL A 49 -3.25 -0.30 8.35
CA VAL A 49 -3.45 1.08 8.79
C VAL A 49 -2.30 1.58 9.66
N ASN A 50 -2.06 2.89 9.65
CA ASN A 50 -1.15 3.54 10.60
C ASN A 50 -1.81 3.67 12.00
N PRO A 51 -1.09 4.15 13.03
CA PRO A 51 -1.64 4.32 14.39
C PRO A 51 -2.91 5.19 14.47
N GLU A 52 -3.09 6.10 13.52
CA GLU A 52 -4.24 7.00 13.37
C GLU A 52 -5.44 6.35 12.65
N GLY A 53 -5.25 5.19 12.03
CA GLY A 53 -6.29 4.45 11.31
C GLY A 53 -6.36 4.76 9.81
N GLU A 54 -5.40 5.52 9.27
CA GLU A 54 -5.29 5.79 7.84
C GLU A 54 -4.72 4.58 7.12
N ARG A 55 -5.28 4.24 5.96
CA ARG A 55 -4.83 3.11 5.14
C ARG A 55 -3.40 3.34 4.64
N ILE A 56 -2.54 2.35 4.85
CA ILE A 56 -1.17 2.29 4.33
C ILE A 56 -1.00 1.04 3.44
N PHE A 57 0.20 0.85 2.88
CA PHE A 57 0.53 -0.31 2.05
C PHE A 57 0.25 -1.63 2.78
N GLY A 58 -0.18 -2.66 2.05
CA GLY A 58 -0.46 -4.01 2.56
C GLY A 58 -1.94 -4.35 2.54
N GLU A 59 -2.32 -5.35 1.75
CA GLU A 59 -3.69 -5.89 1.69
C GLU A 59 -3.72 -7.37 1.32
N ALA A 60 -4.71 -8.09 1.83
CA ALA A 60 -4.91 -9.51 1.55
C ALA A 60 -6.41 -9.85 1.51
N ALA A 61 -6.78 -10.88 0.75
CA ALA A 61 -8.15 -11.36 0.75
C ALA A 61 -8.53 -11.94 2.11
N TYR A 62 -9.72 -11.60 2.59
CA TYR A 62 -10.20 -12.03 3.90
C TYR A 62 -10.48 -13.53 3.92
N THR A 63 -9.73 -14.28 4.74
CA THR A 63 -9.94 -15.73 4.91
C THR A 63 -10.64 -16.10 6.22
N GLY A 64 -10.74 -15.18 7.18
CA GLY A 64 -11.48 -15.39 8.42
C GLY A 64 -11.11 -14.43 9.55
N PRO A 65 -11.82 -14.48 10.70
CA PRO A 65 -11.67 -13.49 11.77
C PRO A 65 -10.28 -13.46 12.41
N ALA A 66 -9.54 -14.57 12.39
CA ALA A 66 -8.18 -14.64 12.93
C ALA A 66 -7.19 -13.78 12.14
N MET A 67 -7.52 -13.39 10.90
CA MET A 67 -6.63 -12.62 10.02
C MET A 67 -6.27 -11.26 10.62
N GLN A 68 -7.18 -10.62 11.35
CA GLN A 68 -6.91 -9.33 11.98
C GLN A 68 -5.83 -9.39 13.09
N GLN A 69 -5.47 -10.60 13.54
CA GLN A 69 -4.40 -10.85 14.50
C GLN A 69 -3.15 -11.44 13.84
N SER A 70 -3.30 -12.19 12.73
CA SER A 70 -2.18 -12.83 12.03
C SER A 70 -1.52 -11.93 10.99
N MET A 71 -2.27 -11.02 10.36
CA MET A 71 -1.74 -10.00 9.47
C MET A 71 -1.13 -8.89 10.33
N THR A 72 0.18 -8.86 10.47
CA THR A 72 0.84 -7.96 11.44
C THR A 72 1.10 -6.58 10.87
N CYS A 73 1.21 -6.44 9.55
CA CYS A 73 1.56 -5.18 8.85
C CYS A 73 2.88 -4.55 9.34
N GLU A 74 3.78 -5.36 9.93
CA GLU A 74 4.99 -4.85 10.58
C GLU A 74 5.91 -4.13 9.60
N CYS A 75 6.07 -4.67 8.39
CA CYS A 75 6.90 -4.07 7.35
C CYS A 75 6.29 -2.77 6.83
N SER A 76 4.98 -2.76 6.57
CA SER A 76 4.26 -1.55 6.16
C SER A 76 4.38 -0.43 7.19
N LEU A 77 4.25 -0.75 8.48
CA LEU A 77 4.42 0.23 9.55
C LEU A 77 5.85 0.71 9.70
N ALA A 78 6.84 -0.18 9.54
CA ALA A 78 8.25 0.20 9.59
C ALA A 78 8.59 1.19 8.48
N ASN A 79 8.14 0.91 7.24
CA ASN A 79 8.30 1.84 6.12
C ASN A 79 7.55 3.14 6.32
N TRP A 80 6.29 3.11 6.78
CA TRP A 80 5.54 4.33 7.06
C TRP A 80 6.27 5.22 8.07
N LYS A 81 6.81 4.65 9.16
CA LYS A 81 7.61 5.40 10.15
C LYS A 81 8.90 5.94 9.54
N ALA A 82 9.60 5.13 8.76
CA ALA A 82 10.83 5.53 8.09
C ALA A 82 10.59 6.69 7.11
N ASP A 83 9.48 6.67 6.37
CA ASP A 83 9.09 7.76 5.48
C ASP A 83 8.78 9.06 6.21
N GLN A 84 8.13 9.01 7.38
CA GLN A 84 7.93 10.22 8.19
C GLN A 84 9.26 10.81 8.63
N LEU A 85 10.18 9.98 9.15
CA LEU A 85 11.50 10.43 9.60
C LEU A 85 12.34 10.96 8.43
N ALA A 86 12.32 10.28 7.30
CA ALA A 86 13.05 10.70 6.10
C ALA A 86 12.57 12.07 5.60
N LYS A 87 11.24 12.30 5.61
CA LYS A 87 10.64 13.61 5.29
C LYS A 87 11.10 14.70 6.26
N GLU A 88 11.12 14.43 7.56
CA GLU A 88 11.60 15.38 8.57
C GLU A 88 13.09 15.72 8.40
N MET A 89 13.89 14.75 7.97
CA MET A 89 15.32 14.90 7.74
C MET A 89 15.68 15.42 6.35
N GLY A 90 14.72 15.50 5.42
CA GLY A 90 14.97 15.86 4.02
C GLY A 90 15.86 14.85 3.27
N ILE A 91 15.84 13.58 3.68
CA ILE A 91 16.59 12.50 3.04
C ILE A 91 15.64 11.56 2.29
N GLN A 92 16.19 10.83 1.32
CA GLN A 92 15.45 9.76 0.66
C GLN A 92 15.47 8.49 1.51
N ASN A 93 14.31 7.87 1.71
CA ASN A 93 14.21 6.57 2.36
C ASN A 93 14.46 5.45 1.33
N ILE A 94 15.26 4.45 1.71
CA ILE A 94 15.35 3.19 0.96
C ILE A 94 14.37 2.24 1.62
N PRO A 95 13.24 1.90 0.96
CA PRO A 95 12.21 1.11 1.61
C PRO A 95 12.71 -0.30 1.92
N ILE A 96 12.24 -0.84 3.04
CA ILE A 96 12.39 -2.25 3.36
C ILE A 96 11.37 -3.01 2.54
N HIS A 97 11.76 -4.13 1.93
CA HIS A 97 10.87 -4.84 1.04
C HIS A 97 9.81 -5.63 1.80
N CYS A 98 8.56 -5.50 1.39
CA CYS A 98 7.42 -6.15 2.02
C CYS A 98 6.82 -7.24 1.11
N LEU A 99 6.01 -8.11 1.72
CA LEU A 99 5.04 -8.94 1.01
C LEU A 99 3.74 -8.15 0.80
N GLU A 100 2.87 -8.64 -0.10
CA GLU A 100 1.60 -7.97 -0.47
C GLU A 100 0.70 -7.69 0.74
N ASP A 101 0.77 -8.51 1.79
CA ASP A 101 -0.01 -8.36 3.02
C ASP A 101 0.60 -7.39 4.05
N GLY A 102 1.70 -6.73 3.69
CA GLY A 102 2.41 -5.79 4.55
C GLY A 102 3.32 -6.42 5.61
N SER A 103 3.49 -7.74 5.57
CA SER A 103 4.54 -8.44 6.33
C SER A 103 5.92 -8.26 5.68
N TYR A 104 6.98 -8.57 6.42
CA TYR A 104 8.34 -8.49 5.87
C TYR A 104 8.57 -9.56 4.81
N ASP A 105 9.13 -9.16 3.68
CA ASP A 105 9.90 -10.09 2.87
C ASP A 105 11.14 -10.49 3.70
N LEU A 106 11.33 -11.77 3.97
CA LEU A 106 12.46 -12.20 4.80
C LEU A 106 13.77 -12.17 4.02
N LEU A 107 13.74 -12.09 2.69
CA LEU A 107 14.91 -11.80 1.88
C LEU A 107 15.00 -10.29 1.71
N GLN A 108 16.11 -9.69 2.12
CA GLN A 108 16.34 -8.25 1.95
C GLN A 108 17.66 -8.03 1.22
N CYS A 109 17.62 -7.29 0.11
CA CYS A 109 18.82 -6.91 -0.62
C CYS A 109 18.98 -5.38 -0.65
N ILE A 110 20.23 -4.94 -0.51
CA ILE A 110 20.62 -3.55 -0.69
C ILE A 110 21.75 -3.55 -1.71
N HIS A 111 21.53 -2.90 -2.85
CA HIS A 111 22.32 -3.11 -4.07
C HIS A 111 22.31 -4.61 -4.43
N ASN A 112 23.48 -5.25 -4.56
CA ASN A 112 23.61 -6.66 -4.94
C ASN A 112 23.86 -7.59 -3.75
N MET A 113 23.74 -7.10 -2.51
CA MET A 113 24.00 -7.88 -1.30
C MET A 113 22.70 -8.18 -0.58
N CYS A 114 22.41 -9.47 -0.45
CA CYS A 114 21.20 -10.01 0.14
C CYS A 114 21.48 -10.64 1.51
N ARG A 115 20.54 -10.48 2.43
CA ARG A 115 20.55 -11.10 3.77
C ARG A 115 19.17 -11.61 4.12
N CYS A 116 19.12 -12.70 4.87
CA CYS A 116 17.88 -13.13 5.49
C CYS A 116 17.60 -12.34 6.76
N LEU A 117 16.35 -11.94 6.95
CA LEU A 117 15.83 -11.49 8.24
C LEU A 117 15.41 -12.69 9.08
N ASN A 118 15.62 -12.59 10.39
CA ASN A 118 15.09 -13.54 11.35
C ASN A 118 13.55 -13.46 11.41
N SER A 119 12.87 -14.60 11.45
CA SER A 119 11.41 -14.67 11.45
C SER A 119 10.75 -13.99 12.66
N ASP A 120 11.44 -13.93 13.80
CA ASP A 120 10.87 -13.46 15.05
C ASP A 120 11.28 -12.01 15.33
N THR A 121 12.56 -11.67 15.10
CA THR A 121 13.08 -10.33 15.42
C THR A 121 13.02 -9.35 14.25
N LYS A 122 12.86 -9.85 13.02
CA LYS A 122 12.91 -9.05 11.77
C LYS A 122 14.23 -8.28 11.57
N THR A 123 15.28 -8.71 12.26
CA THR A 123 16.65 -8.18 12.09
C THR A 123 17.46 -9.12 11.20
N PRO A 124 18.56 -8.65 10.56
CA PRO A 124 19.44 -9.54 9.81
C PRO A 124 19.88 -10.74 10.66
N ASP A 125 19.71 -11.95 10.12
CA ASP A 125 20.17 -13.18 10.77
C ASP A 125 21.69 -13.26 10.64
N GLU A 126 22.40 -13.02 11.73
CA GLU A 126 23.86 -13.05 11.77
C GLU A 126 24.45 -14.41 11.37
N LYS A 127 23.67 -15.50 11.46
CA LYS A 127 24.10 -16.84 11.04
C LYS A 127 23.91 -17.06 9.54
N ALA A 128 22.94 -16.37 8.93
CA ALA A 128 22.74 -16.36 7.50
C ALA A 128 23.71 -15.34 6.91
N GLY A 129 24.82 -15.81 6.34
CA GLY A 129 25.80 -14.95 5.68
C GLY A 129 25.19 -14.08 4.58
N VAL A 130 26.00 -13.17 4.04
CA VAL A 130 25.59 -12.35 2.89
C VAL A 130 25.64 -13.19 1.62
N VAL A 131 24.57 -13.13 0.82
CA VAL A 131 24.46 -13.76 -0.49
C VAL A 131 24.47 -12.66 -1.56
N LEU A 132 25.12 -12.90 -2.69
CA LEU A 132 25.03 -11.97 -3.82
C LEU A 132 23.73 -12.22 -4.60
N GLU A 133 23.07 -11.16 -5.05
CA GLU A 133 21.79 -11.26 -5.78
C GLU A 133 21.87 -12.25 -6.95
N MET A 134 22.95 -12.18 -7.72
CA MET A 134 23.19 -13.05 -8.88
C MET A 134 23.32 -14.55 -8.54
N ASN A 135 23.51 -14.88 -7.26
CA ASN A 135 23.63 -16.26 -6.77
C ASN A 135 22.40 -16.70 -5.95
N LEU A 136 21.34 -15.88 -5.84
CA LEU A 136 20.18 -16.20 -5.00
C LEU A 136 19.55 -17.57 -5.29
N MET A 137 19.49 -17.96 -6.56
CA MET A 137 18.94 -19.26 -6.94
C MET A 137 19.88 -20.41 -6.58
N GLU A 138 21.19 -20.22 -6.76
CA GLU A 138 22.20 -21.27 -6.51
C GLU A 138 22.44 -21.47 -5.02
N ASP A 139 22.66 -20.36 -4.30
CA ASP A 139 22.90 -20.36 -2.86
C ASP A 139 21.63 -20.68 -2.07
N ASN A 140 20.45 -20.42 -2.65
CA ASN A 140 19.12 -20.74 -2.13
C ASN A 140 19.02 -20.54 -0.60
N PRO A 141 19.22 -19.29 -0.11
CA PRO A 141 19.23 -19.03 1.33
C PRO A 141 17.88 -19.39 1.95
N GLN A 142 17.84 -19.64 3.27
CA GLN A 142 16.62 -20.16 3.93
C GLN A 142 15.38 -19.27 3.77
N CYS A 143 15.56 -17.97 3.61
CA CYS A 143 14.49 -17.01 3.37
C CYS A 143 14.07 -16.91 1.90
N PHE A 144 14.75 -17.61 0.98
CA PHE A 144 14.37 -17.66 -0.43
C PHE A 144 13.16 -18.58 -0.62
N ASP A 145 12.06 -18.02 -1.13
CA ASP A 145 10.87 -18.78 -1.52
C ASP A 145 10.59 -18.57 -3.01
N ALA A 146 10.76 -19.64 -3.80
CA ALA A 146 10.57 -19.64 -5.25
C ALA A 146 9.14 -19.33 -5.72
N LYS A 147 8.16 -19.21 -4.80
CA LYS A 147 6.80 -18.74 -5.12
C LYS A 147 6.71 -17.21 -5.20
N ILE A 148 7.60 -16.52 -4.51
CA ILE A 148 7.59 -15.05 -4.38
C ILE A 148 8.87 -14.41 -4.90
N HIS A 149 9.98 -15.14 -4.95
CA HIS A 149 11.27 -14.69 -5.46
C HIS A 149 11.58 -15.31 -6.81
N GLU A 150 12.12 -14.48 -7.70
CA GLU A 150 12.60 -14.90 -9.00
C GLU A 150 14.08 -15.36 -8.91
N ALA A 151 14.49 -16.18 -9.87
CA ALA A 151 15.87 -16.66 -9.92
C ALA A 151 16.83 -15.51 -10.25
N ASN A 152 17.82 -15.27 -9.37
CA ASN A 152 18.89 -14.29 -9.55
C ASN A 152 18.41 -12.85 -9.80
N LYS A 153 17.24 -12.53 -9.26
CA LYS A 153 16.58 -11.25 -9.40
C LYS A 153 15.78 -10.95 -8.14
N TYR A 154 16.14 -9.87 -7.47
CA TYR A 154 15.49 -9.40 -6.26
C TYR A 154 14.45 -8.32 -6.56
N LYS A 155 14.80 -7.36 -7.43
CA LYS A 155 13.90 -6.27 -7.82
C LYS A 155 12.64 -6.81 -8.46
N ARG A 156 11.48 -6.30 -8.05
CA ARG A 156 10.20 -6.67 -8.67
C ARG A 156 9.87 -5.75 -9.84
N THR A 157 8.78 -6.06 -10.54
CA THR A 157 8.46 -5.49 -11.86
C THR A 157 8.42 -3.96 -11.92
N CYS A 158 7.96 -3.28 -10.87
CA CYS A 158 7.95 -1.82 -10.86
C CYS A 158 9.36 -1.24 -10.64
N GLU A 159 10.13 -1.82 -9.72
CA GLU A 159 11.49 -1.37 -9.43
C GLU A 159 12.43 -1.52 -10.61
N GLU A 160 12.32 -2.63 -11.35
CA GLU A 160 13.06 -2.80 -12.61
C GLU A 160 12.73 -1.70 -13.61
N LYS A 161 11.43 -1.40 -13.78
CA LYS A 161 10.96 -0.37 -14.70
C LYS A 161 11.35 1.02 -14.24
N LEU A 162 11.44 1.24 -12.93
CA LEU A 162 11.93 2.48 -12.35
C LEU A 162 13.42 2.65 -12.61
N GLU A 163 14.24 1.61 -12.35
CA GLU A 163 15.67 1.63 -12.61
C GLU A 163 15.97 1.84 -14.10
N GLU A 164 15.33 1.08 -14.99
CA GLU A 164 15.46 1.25 -16.44
C GLU A 164 15.18 2.71 -16.87
N ALA A 165 14.12 3.31 -16.34
CA ALA A 165 13.75 4.69 -16.65
C ALA A 165 14.74 5.72 -16.06
N LEU A 166 15.30 5.46 -14.89
CA LEU A 166 16.30 6.33 -14.28
C LEU A 166 17.64 6.26 -15.02
N ASP A 167 18.09 5.06 -15.40
CA ASP A 167 19.29 4.84 -16.20
C ASP A 167 19.18 5.55 -17.57
N GLU A 168 18.03 5.45 -18.23
CA GLU A 168 17.77 6.16 -19.49
C GLU A 168 17.86 7.69 -19.31
N ILE A 169 17.29 8.21 -18.21
CA ILE A 169 17.36 9.64 -17.90
C ILE A 169 18.80 10.08 -17.64
N GLU A 170 19.59 9.28 -16.95
CA GLU A 170 20.99 9.57 -16.66
C GLU A 170 21.83 9.61 -17.94
N LEU A 171 21.68 8.61 -18.81
CA LEU A 171 22.34 8.58 -20.11
C LEU A 171 22.01 9.81 -20.97
N LEU A 172 20.73 10.21 -21.03
CA LEU A 172 20.33 11.41 -21.76
C LEU A 172 20.95 12.69 -21.18
N LYS A 173 21.06 12.79 -19.85
CA LYS A 173 21.72 13.93 -19.19
C LYS A 173 23.20 14.01 -19.54
N GLU A 174 23.91 12.89 -19.62
CA GLU A 174 25.31 12.84 -20.05
C GLU A 174 25.49 13.33 -21.49
N GLU A 175 24.49 13.09 -22.35
CA GLU A 175 24.43 13.61 -23.73
C GLU A 175 23.99 15.09 -23.81
N GLY A 176 23.73 15.74 -22.68
CA GLY A 176 23.24 17.12 -22.62
C GLY A 176 21.76 17.29 -22.95
N ILE A 177 21.00 16.19 -22.98
CA ILE A 177 19.55 16.17 -23.24
C ILE A 177 18.82 16.13 -21.89
N THR A 178 17.89 17.07 -21.67
CA THR A 178 17.00 17.02 -20.51
C THR A 178 15.65 16.48 -20.93
N PRO A 179 15.29 15.24 -20.56
CA PRO A 179 13.99 14.68 -20.91
C PRO A 179 12.88 15.44 -20.17
N MET A 180 11.91 15.96 -20.91
CA MET A 180 10.71 16.58 -20.35
C MET A 180 9.54 15.59 -20.34
N GLY A 181 8.86 15.50 -19.21
CA GLY A 181 7.62 14.72 -19.10
C GLY A 181 7.82 13.20 -19.03
N THR A 182 8.95 12.74 -18.49
CA THR A 182 9.18 11.33 -18.14
C THR A 182 8.20 10.90 -17.05
N ASN A 183 7.50 9.79 -17.30
CA ASN A 183 6.60 9.21 -16.32
C ASN A 183 7.36 8.11 -15.58
N LEU A 184 7.89 8.45 -14.42
CA LEU A 184 8.50 7.45 -13.53
C LEU A 184 7.38 6.64 -12.87
N PRO A 185 7.47 5.30 -12.85
CA PRO A 185 6.49 4.49 -12.16
C PRO A 185 6.59 4.72 -10.64
N ASN A 186 5.43 4.73 -9.97
CA ASN A 186 5.38 4.76 -8.52
C ASN A 186 5.32 3.32 -8.00
N CYS A 187 6.30 2.93 -7.20
CA CYS A 187 6.40 1.57 -6.65
C CYS A 187 5.97 1.54 -5.19
N GLN A 188 5.30 0.45 -4.80
CA GLN A 188 4.95 0.16 -3.42
C GLN A 188 6.12 -0.53 -2.70
N TYR A 189 6.01 -0.72 -1.38
CA TYR A 189 7.09 -1.30 -0.57
C TYR A 189 7.40 -2.76 -0.90
N ASP A 190 6.58 -3.41 -1.70
CA ASP A 190 6.77 -4.75 -2.21
C ASP A 190 7.37 -4.72 -3.63
N GLY A 191 7.91 -3.59 -4.08
CA GLY A 191 8.56 -3.44 -5.38
C GLY A 191 7.63 -3.54 -6.59
N ARG A 192 6.30 -3.62 -6.35
CA ARG A 192 5.25 -3.71 -7.38
C ARG A 192 4.61 -2.35 -7.61
N TYR A 193 3.77 -2.24 -8.65
CA TYR A 193 3.17 -0.97 -9.03
C TYR A 193 2.14 -0.48 -8.01
N ASP A 194 2.19 0.82 -7.72
CA ASP A 194 1.12 1.50 -7.01
C ASP A 194 -0.20 1.42 -7.77
N ARG A 195 -1.30 1.48 -7.04
CA ARG A 195 -2.66 1.28 -7.56
C ARG A 195 -3.08 2.36 -8.55
N VAL A 196 -2.55 3.59 -8.40
CA VAL A 196 -2.79 4.71 -9.31
C VAL A 196 -1.56 4.96 -10.16
N MET A 197 -1.69 4.80 -11.47
CA MET A 197 -0.67 5.21 -12.43
C MET A 197 -1.08 6.55 -13.05
N ILE A 198 -0.13 7.49 -13.09
CA ILE A 198 -0.34 8.82 -13.63
C ILE A 198 0.60 9.01 -14.82
N ASN A 199 0.06 9.50 -15.93
CA ASN A 199 0.88 9.99 -17.03
C ASN A 199 0.52 11.44 -17.37
N ASN A 200 1.06 11.98 -18.46
CA ASN A 200 0.81 13.37 -18.86
C ASN A 200 -0.67 13.68 -19.14
N THR A 201 -1.47 12.69 -19.56
CA THR A 201 -2.85 12.87 -20.04
C THR A 201 -3.90 12.24 -19.13
N TYR A 202 -3.58 11.10 -18.51
CA TYR A 202 -4.52 10.24 -17.82
C TYR A 202 -4.06 9.88 -16.41
N LYS A 203 -5.03 9.61 -15.54
CA LYS A 203 -4.85 8.79 -14.34
C LYS A 203 -5.62 7.48 -14.52
N GLN A 204 -5.04 6.37 -14.10
CA GLN A 204 -5.62 5.06 -14.31
C GLN A 204 -5.29 4.09 -13.19
N CYS A 205 -6.21 3.17 -12.90
CA CYS A 205 -5.94 2.09 -11.97
C CYS A 205 -5.18 0.96 -12.67
N VAL A 206 -4.17 0.42 -12.00
CA VAL A 206 -3.36 -0.70 -12.51
C VAL A 206 -3.28 -1.82 -11.49
N ASP A 207 -3.07 -3.06 -11.93
CA ASP A 207 -2.77 -4.22 -11.07
C ASP A 207 -1.30 -4.20 -10.57
N PRO A 208 -0.87 -5.11 -9.67
CA PRO A 208 0.48 -5.06 -9.09
C PRO A 208 1.60 -5.19 -10.14
N ASP A 209 1.30 -5.76 -11.30
CA ASP A 209 2.26 -5.91 -12.40
C ASP A 209 2.24 -4.69 -13.35
N GLY A 210 1.41 -3.69 -13.07
CA GLY A 210 1.29 -2.46 -13.85
C GLY A 210 0.32 -2.58 -15.03
N ASN A 211 -0.42 -3.69 -15.16
CA ASN A 211 -1.42 -3.83 -16.21
C ASN A 211 -2.63 -2.94 -15.89
N ILE A 212 -3.14 -2.26 -16.91
CA ILE A 212 -4.28 -1.37 -16.76
C ILE A 212 -5.53 -2.17 -16.40
N LEU A 213 -6.18 -1.80 -15.30
CA LEU A 213 -7.51 -2.29 -14.95
C LEU A 213 -8.53 -1.54 -15.81
N GLU A 214 -8.88 -2.14 -16.95
CA GLU A 214 -9.81 -1.58 -17.93
C GLU A 214 -11.07 -1.01 -17.25
N GLN A 215 -11.58 0.11 -17.76
CA GLN A 215 -12.71 0.92 -17.24
C GLN A 215 -12.37 1.96 -16.18
N TYR A 216 -11.20 1.89 -15.53
CA TYR A 216 -10.80 2.87 -14.50
C TYR A 216 -9.72 3.82 -15.00
N ILE A 217 -10.03 4.55 -16.08
CA ILE A 217 -9.13 5.48 -16.75
C ILE A 217 -9.84 6.81 -16.91
N LEU A 218 -9.26 7.88 -16.39
CA LEU A 218 -9.79 9.24 -16.48
C LEU A 218 -8.75 10.18 -17.06
N THR A 219 -9.19 11.18 -17.83
CA THR A 219 -8.30 12.29 -18.19
C THR A 219 -7.97 13.09 -16.94
N ARG A 220 -6.78 13.68 -16.90
CA ARG A 220 -6.36 14.54 -15.77
C ARG A 220 -7.19 15.81 -15.61
N THR A 221 -7.97 16.18 -16.63
CA THR A 221 -8.90 17.31 -16.58
C THR A 221 -10.25 16.94 -15.99
N ASP A 222 -10.52 15.64 -15.79
CA ASP A 222 -11.75 15.19 -15.15
C ASP A 222 -11.70 15.46 -13.64
N THR A 223 -12.76 16.06 -13.11
CA THR A 223 -12.94 16.31 -11.67
C THR A 223 -12.86 15.04 -10.82
N LEU A 224 -13.30 13.89 -11.34
CA LEU A 224 -13.23 12.61 -10.61
C LEU A 224 -11.79 12.09 -10.51
N SER A 225 -10.89 12.53 -11.39
CA SER A 225 -9.47 12.13 -11.36
C SER A 225 -8.72 12.70 -10.15
N GLU A 226 -9.18 13.82 -9.58
CA GLU A 226 -8.56 14.42 -8.39
C GLU A 226 -8.69 13.52 -7.16
N GLN A 227 -9.76 12.72 -7.11
CA GLN A 227 -10.09 11.87 -5.97
C GLN A 227 -9.79 10.39 -6.22
N MET A 228 -9.23 10.04 -7.39
CA MET A 228 -8.88 8.66 -7.76
C MET A 228 -7.88 8.09 -6.75
N ASP A 229 -8.33 7.09 -5.98
CA ASP A 229 -7.51 6.30 -5.07
C ASP A 229 -7.43 4.82 -5.50
N CYS A 230 -8.26 4.37 -6.45
CA CYS A 230 -8.27 3.00 -6.95
C CYS A 230 -8.49 1.90 -5.89
N ASN A 231 -8.97 2.26 -4.70
CA ASN A 231 -9.15 1.31 -3.60
C ASN A 231 -10.14 0.19 -3.95
N CYS A 232 -11.24 0.53 -4.62
CA CYS A 232 -12.22 -0.47 -5.03
C CYS A 232 -11.71 -1.29 -6.21
N ALA A 233 -11.10 -0.65 -7.21
CA ALA A 233 -10.57 -1.35 -8.38
C ALA A 233 -9.54 -2.42 -7.98
N ARG A 234 -8.62 -2.09 -7.06
CA ARG A 234 -7.66 -3.06 -6.52
C ARG A 234 -8.28 -4.14 -5.67
N THR A 235 -9.22 -3.78 -4.79
CA THR A 235 -9.98 -4.75 -4.00
C THR A 235 -10.70 -5.75 -4.92
N ARG A 236 -11.33 -5.25 -5.98
CA ARG A 236 -12.04 -6.07 -6.97
C ARG A 236 -11.08 -7.02 -7.70
N TRP A 237 -9.93 -6.53 -8.15
CA TRP A 237 -8.90 -7.36 -8.79
C TRP A 237 -8.39 -8.46 -7.85
N LEU A 238 -8.07 -8.12 -6.60
CA LEU A 238 -7.57 -9.07 -5.60
C LEU A 238 -8.61 -10.16 -5.33
N LEU A 239 -9.87 -9.78 -5.10
CA LEU A 239 -10.95 -10.74 -4.89
C LEU A 239 -11.20 -11.63 -6.11
N GLN A 240 -11.08 -11.10 -7.33
CA GLN A 240 -11.17 -11.89 -8.55
C GLN A 240 -10.03 -12.93 -8.66
N ARG A 241 -8.79 -12.52 -8.36
CA ARG A 241 -7.61 -13.40 -8.32
C ARG A 241 -7.83 -14.57 -7.35
N GLU A 242 -8.36 -14.27 -6.18
CA GLU A 242 -8.69 -15.24 -5.13
C GLU A 242 -10.04 -15.96 -5.36
N LYS A 243 -10.66 -15.77 -6.54
CA LYS A 243 -11.89 -16.45 -6.99
C LYS A 243 -13.10 -16.22 -6.08
N HIS A 244 -13.16 -15.07 -5.42
CA HIS A 244 -14.37 -14.62 -4.74
C HIS A 244 -15.44 -14.26 -5.76
N THR A 245 -16.68 -14.65 -5.49
CA THR A 245 -17.83 -14.38 -6.36
C THR A 245 -18.46 -13.01 -6.09
N GLU A 246 -18.18 -12.43 -4.93
CA GLU A 246 -18.78 -11.19 -4.47
C GLU A 246 -17.76 -10.09 -4.55
N LEU A 247 -17.92 -9.28 -5.59
CA LEU A 247 -17.00 -8.23 -5.95
C LEU A 247 -17.65 -6.87 -5.67
N PRO A 248 -16.89 -5.89 -5.14
CA PRO A 248 -17.43 -4.58 -4.89
C PRO A 248 -17.77 -3.86 -6.19
N THR A 249 -18.70 -2.91 -6.08
CA THR A 249 -19.07 -1.99 -7.14
C THR A 249 -18.20 -0.75 -7.06
N CYS A 250 -17.50 -0.44 -8.15
CA CYS A 250 -16.57 0.68 -8.20
C CYS A 250 -17.12 1.81 -9.07
N CYS A 251 -16.66 3.02 -8.81
CA CYS A 251 -16.84 4.18 -9.66
C CYS A 251 -15.80 4.21 -10.80
N GLU A 252 -16.00 5.09 -11.78
CA GLU A 252 -15.09 5.24 -12.93
C GLU A 252 -13.68 5.70 -12.53
N ASN A 253 -13.55 6.38 -11.39
CA ASN A 253 -12.25 6.70 -10.79
C ASN A 253 -11.63 5.56 -9.98
N GLY A 254 -12.22 4.36 -10.00
CA GLY A 254 -11.72 3.20 -9.27
C GLY A 254 -11.99 3.20 -7.76
N ASN A 255 -12.67 4.22 -7.24
CA ASN A 255 -13.05 4.31 -5.83
C ASN A 255 -14.28 3.45 -5.54
N PHE A 256 -14.56 3.19 -4.26
CA PHE A 256 -15.79 2.51 -3.87
C PHE A 256 -17.01 3.39 -4.16
N ARG A 257 -18.01 2.80 -4.84
CA ARG A 257 -19.36 3.38 -4.83
C ARG A 257 -19.89 3.36 -3.41
N LYS A 258 -20.48 4.47 -2.95
CA LYS A 258 -20.90 4.58 -1.55
C LYS A 258 -21.95 3.56 -1.15
N MET A 259 -22.90 3.24 -2.03
CA MET A 259 -23.81 2.13 -1.80
C MET A 259 -23.25 0.85 -2.43
N GLN A 260 -23.08 -0.18 -1.59
CA GLN A 260 -22.74 -1.54 -1.99
C GLN A 260 -23.94 -2.45 -1.76
N CYS A 261 -24.12 -3.44 -2.63
CA CYS A 261 -25.19 -4.42 -2.50
C CYS A 261 -24.64 -5.84 -2.66
N ARG A 262 -25.07 -6.75 -1.78
CA ARG A 262 -24.67 -8.16 -1.75
C ARG A 262 -25.87 -9.00 -1.30
N ARG A 263 -26.18 -10.07 -2.04
CA ARG A 263 -27.26 -11.03 -1.72
C ARG A 263 -28.62 -10.39 -1.42
N GLY A 264 -29.00 -9.35 -2.19
CA GLY A 264 -30.28 -8.65 -2.02
C GLY A 264 -30.34 -7.70 -0.82
N LYS A 265 -29.20 -7.46 -0.15
CA LYS A 265 -29.04 -6.45 0.89
C LYS A 265 -28.10 -5.35 0.42
N CYS A 266 -28.36 -4.10 0.79
CA CYS A 266 -27.53 -2.96 0.46
C CYS A 266 -27.11 -2.21 1.72
N TYR A 267 -25.92 -1.61 1.69
CA TYR A 267 -25.32 -0.87 2.80
C TYR A 267 -24.41 0.24 2.29
N CYS A 268 -24.13 1.22 3.14
CA CYS A 268 -23.18 2.28 2.82
C CYS A 268 -21.76 1.90 3.25
N VAL A 269 -20.78 2.32 2.45
CA VAL A 269 -19.36 2.18 2.72
C VAL A 269 -18.61 3.50 2.72
N ASP A 270 -17.50 3.55 3.45
CA ASP A 270 -16.53 4.64 3.37
C ASP A 270 -15.66 4.55 2.09
N CYS A 271 -14.60 5.35 2.01
CA CYS A 271 -13.68 5.34 0.85
C CYS A 271 -12.77 4.09 0.78
N ASN A 272 -12.61 3.35 1.88
CA ASN A 272 -11.84 2.11 1.95
C ASN A 272 -12.71 0.86 1.75
N GLY A 273 -14.04 1.04 1.71
CA GLY A 273 -15.00 -0.06 1.58
C GLY A 273 -15.55 -0.56 2.91
N ASN A 274 -15.25 0.10 4.04
CA ASN A 274 -15.79 -0.28 5.33
C ASN A 274 -17.26 0.05 5.40
N GLN A 275 -18.10 -0.91 5.80
CA GLN A 275 -19.50 -0.67 6.04
C GLN A 275 -19.68 0.30 7.24
N ILE A 276 -20.50 1.34 7.06
CA ILE A 276 -20.70 2.39 8.09
C ILE A 276 -22.08 2.31 8.75
N GLU A 277 -23.04 1.60 8.15
CA GLU A 277 -24.39 1.42 8.70
C GLU A 277 -24.95 0.03 8.38
N ALA A 278 -26.02 -0.37 9.09
CA ALA A 278 -26.70 -1.65 8.88
C ALA A 278 -27.19 -1.82 7.44
N GLU A 279 -27.15 -3.05 6.96
CA GLU A 279 -27.68 -3.39 5.65
C GLU A 279 -29.21 -3.46 5.65
N VAL A 280 -29.82 -3.04 4.55
CA VAL A 280 -31.28 -3.05 4.35
C VAL A 280 -31.63 -3.88 3.13
N ASP A 281 -32.89 -4.30 3.01
CA ASP A 281 -33.37 -4.94 1.78
C ASP A 281 -33.17 -4.01 0.57
N GLU A 282 -32.75 -4.57 -0.56
CA GLU A 282 -32.48 -3.81 -1.79
C GLU A 282 -33.67 -2.93 -2.24
N ARG A 283 -34.90 -3.35 -1.93
CA ARG A 283 -36.13 -2.61 -2.21
C ARG A 283 -36.27 -1.32 -1.40
N ASP A 284 -35.62 -1.24 -0.26
CA ASP A 284 -35.69 -0.12 0.69
C ASP A 284 -34.43 0.77 0.65
N LYS A 285 -33.45 0.44 -0.20
CA LYS A 285 -32.12 1.08 -0.21
C LYS A 285 -32.19 2.61 -0.33
N LEU A 286 -33.05 3.12 -1.20
CA LEU A 286 -33.19 4.56 -1.47
C LEU A 286 -33.90 5.34 -0.35
N THR A 287 -34.65 4.66 0.53
CA THR A 287 -35.43 5.32 1.59
C THR A 287 -34.80 5.14 2.96
N LYS A 288 -33.97 4.11 3.16
CA LYS A 288 -33.39 3.76 4.46
C LYS A 288 -31.89 4.00 4.56
N LEU A 289 -31.13 3.97 3.46
CA LEU A 289 -29.69 4.22 3.52
C LEU A 289 -29.40 5.72 3.45
N SER A 290 -28.32 6.13 4.11
CA SER A 290 -27.91 7.53 4.16
C SER A 290 -27.09 7.98 2.94
N CYS A 291 -26.50 7.02 2.23
CA CYS A 291 -25.67 7.28 1.05
C CYS A 291 -26.45 7.21 -0.26
N ASP A 292 -25.94 7.92 -1.27
CA ASP A 292 -26.47 7.92 -2.62
C ASP A 292 -25.91 6.73 -3.44
N GLU A 293 -26.78 6.15 -4.27
CA GLU A 293 -26.48 5.08 -5.24
C GLU A 293 -25.42 5.47 -6.25
N THR A 294 -25.33 6.75 -6.59
CA THR A 294 -24.45 7.24 -7.66
C THR A 294 -23.24 8.03 -7.16
N SER A 295 -23.09 8.19 -5.85
CA SER A 295 -22.01 9.00 -5.31
C SER A 295 -20.64 8.37 -5.55
N CYS A 296 -19.81 9.12 -6.29
CA CYS A 296 -18.43 8.80 -6.63
C CYS A 296 -17.43 9.86 -6.14
N THR A 297 -17.90 10.89 -5.44
CA THR A 297 -17.18 12.12 -5.08
C THR A 297 -16.56 12.12 -3.69
N ALA A 298 -16.13 10.94 -3.21
CA ALA A 298 -15.40 10.86 -1.96
C ALA A 298 -14.26 9.85 -2.05
N GLY A 299 -13.11 10.32 -2.54
CA GLY A 299 -11.82 9.69 -2.26
C GLY A 299 -11.48 9.79 -0.77
N CYS A 300 -10.60 8.92 -0.28
CA CYS A 300 -10.03 9.13 1.04
C CYS A 300 -9.25 10.44 1.03
N ILE A 301 -9.66 11.43 1.84
CA ILE A 301 -8.88 12.66 2.01
C ILE A 301 -7.51 12.23 2.53
N GLN A 302 -6.51 12.23 1.67
CA GLN A 302 -5.13 12.20 2.12
C GLN A 302 -4.87 13.57 2.77
N PRO A 303 -4.28 13.63 3.97
CA PRO A 303 -3.79 14.91 4.47
C PRO A 303 -2.93 15.53 3.37
N SER A 304 -3.27 16.77 3.00
CA SER A 304 -2.65 17.50 1.91
C SER A 304 -1.13 17.60 2.13
N THR A 305 -0.35 16.68 1.58
CA THR A 305 1.00 17.01 1.16
C THR A 305 0.82 17.83 -0.10
N SER A 306 0.93 19.15 0.07
CA SER A 306 1.00 20.14 -1.01
C SER A 306 1.74 19.59 -2.22
N SER A 307 1.00 19.25 -3.28
CA SER A 307 1.56 18.98 -4.60
C SER A 307 1.97 20.31 -5.24
N THR A 308 3.07 20.84 -4.75
CA THR A 308 4.02 21.65 -5.50
C THR A 308 5.40 21.17 -5.09
N ALA A 309 5.71 19.91 -5.39
CA ALA A 309 7.10 19.57 -5.69
C ALA A 309 7.37 20.20 -7.06
N ASP A 310 7.74 21.47 -7.00
CA ASP A 310 8.37 22.17 -8.11
C ASP A 310 9.55 21.31 -8.57
N SER A 311 9.72 21.18 -9.88
CA SER A 311 10.74 20.35 -10.53
C SER A 311 12.14 20.97 -10.38
N THR A 312 12.55 21.23 -9.15
CA THR A 312 13.85 21.78 -8.76
C THR A 312 14.41 21.02 -7.56
N PHE A 313 14.49 19.69 -7.65
CA PHE A 313 15.50 18.98 -6.86
C PHE A 313 16.85 19.22 -7.54
N GLN A 314 17.58 20.21 -7.00
CA GLN A 314 18.97 20.41 -7.36
C GLN A 314 19.74 19.12 -7.06
N ASN A 315 20.42 18.68 -8.11
CA ASN A 315 21.39 17.63 -8.16
C ASN A 315 22.46 17.84 -7.06
N THR A 316 22.29 17.23 -5.88
CA THR A 316 23.43 16.94 -4.99
C THR A 316 23.86 15.51 -5.27
N GLN A 317 24.76 15.44 -6.24
CA GLN A 317 25.65 14.34 -6.61
C GLN A 317 25.87 13.33 -5.47
N TRP A 318 25.32 12.13 -5.64
CA TRP A 318 25.75 10.94 -4.92
C TRP A 318 26.80 10.25 -5.79
N ASP A 319 28.05 10.23 -5.32
CA ASP A 319 29.17 9.58 -5.99
C ASP A 319 29.56 8.33 -5.17
N PRO A 320 29.33 7.11 -5.66
CA PRO A 320 29.55 5.88 -4.91
C PRO A 320 31.02 5.44 -4.81
N LEU A 321 31.99 6.25 -5.26
CA LEU A 321 33.42 5.88 -5.25
C LEU A 321 34.29 6.64 -4.24
N ASN A 322 33.71 7.43 -3.31
CA ASN A 322 34.50 8.15 -2.31
C ASN A 322 34.44 7.47 -0.94
N ASP A 323 35.17 6.36 -0.81
CA ASP A 323 35.50 5.73 0.48
C ASP A 323 36.39 6.68 1.30
N GLY A 324 35.74 7.52 2.10
CA GLY A 324 36.37 8.29 3.17
C GLY A 324 36.79 7.36 4.31
N ASN A 325 38.06 6.95 4.26
CA ASN A 325 38.85 6.32 5.31
C ASN A 325 38.40 6.73 6.74
N PHE A 326 37.63 5.88 7.42
CA PHE A 326 37.29 6.06 8.84
C PHE A 326 38.48 5.61 9.69
N ASP A 327 39.41 6.53 9.96
CA ASP A 327 40.39 6.34 11.02
C ASP A 327 39.73 6.64 12.38
N GLY A 328 39.75 5.65 13.26
CA GLY A 328 39.14 5.71 14.56
C GLY A 328 39.95 6.58 15.51
N SER A 329 39.36 7.66 15.99
CA SER A 329 39.86 8.41 17.15
C SER A 329 38.71 9.11 17.87
N LEU A 330 38.27 8.53 18.98
CA LEU A 330 37.41 9.17 19.99
C LEU A 330 38.21 10.29 20.69
N PRO A 331 37.69 11.52 20.85
CA PRO A 331 38.23 12.44 21.83
C PRO A 331 37.56 12.21 23.19
N SER A 332 38.41 11.88 24.15
CA SER A 332 38.15 11.97 25.59
C SER A 332 38.12 13.42 26.05
N SER A 333 37.02 13.82 26.72
CA SER A 333 36.94 14.64 27.94
C SER A 333 35.57 15.30 28.04
#